data_AF-A0A357R3G9-F1
#
_entry.id   AF-A0A357R3G9-F1
#
_cell.length_a   1.000
_cell.length_b   1.000
_cell.length_c   1.000
_cell.angle_alpha   90.00
_cell.angle_beta   90.00
_cell.angle_gamma   90.00
#
_symmetry.space_group_name_H-M   'P 1'
#
loop_
_entity.id
_entity.type
_entity.pdbx_description
1 polymer ?
#
loop_
_entity_poly.entity_id
_entity_poly.type
_entity_poly.pdbx_seq_one_letter_code
_entity_poly.pdbx_strand_id
1 'polypeptide(L)'
;GLMLAGYYLVGRQVRARVAISVYSLLVYGASALLLLAGNLAAANPLFSYSSADWLIFAALAAVPTICGHTLLNWSLKYLPAGAVSVGALGEPVIATILAVPLLHEIPGLVQLAGGILVIGGIGMFLKAGRK
;
A
#
# COMPACT_ATOMS: atom_id res chain seq x y z
N GLY A 1 -10.76 6.63 0.05
CA GLY A 1 -12.01 5.97 0.48
C GLY A 1 -12.83 5.48 -0.71
N LEU A 2 -13.47 6.39 -1.43
CA LEU A 2 -14.46 6.08 -2.47
C LEU A 2 -13.90 5.31 -3.69
N MET A 3 -12.72 5.72 -4.18
CA MET A 3 -11.99 5.01 -5.25
C MET A 3 -11.58 3.58 -4.87
N LEU A 4 -11.15 3.39 -3.61
CA LEU A 4 -10.76 2.08 -3.07
C LEU A 4 -11.98 1.15 -2.94
N ALA A 5 -13.12 1.68 -2.51
CA ALA A 5 -14.38 0.94 -2.47
C ALA A 5 -14.86 0.53 -3.87
N GLY A 6 -14.74 1.43 -4.86
CA GLY A 6 -15.03 1.13 -6.26
C GLY A 6 -14.13 0.03 -6.82
N TYR A 7 -12.82 0.11 -6.57
CA TYR A 7 -11.86 -0.91 -6.95
C TYR A 7 -12.21 -2.28 -6.35
N TYR A 8 -12.56 -2.35 -5.07
CA TYR A 8 -12.94 -3.62 -4.42
C TYR A 8 -14.26 -4.19 -4.95
N LEU A 9 -15.26 -3.35 -5.26
CA LEU A 9 -16.54 -3.79 -5.83
C LEU A 9 -16.36 -4.39 -7.23
N VAL A 10 -15.62 -3.71 -8.09
CA VAL A 10 -15.31 -4.18 -9.45
C VAL A 10 -14.40 -5.40 -9.39
N GLY A 11 -13.35 -5.34 -8.57
CA GLY A 11 -12.41 -6.43 -8.35
C GLY A 11 -13.11 -7.70 -7.88
N ARG A 12 -14.09 -7.62 -6.96
CA ARG A 12 -14.84 -8.78 -6.45
C ARG A 12 -15.65 -9.50 -7.55
N GLN A 13 -16.21 -8.77 -8.52
CA GLN A 13 -16.95 -9.40 -9.63
C GLN A 13 -16.01 -10.04 -10.67
N VAL A 14 -14.86 -9.43 -10.94
CA VAL A 14 -13.91 -9.89 -11.95
C VAL A 14 -13.02 -11.04 -11.45
N ARG A 15 -12.59 -11.01 -10.18
CA ARG A 15 -11.73 -12.06 -9.57
C ARG A 15 -12.39 -13.44 -9.54
N ALA A 16 -13.72 -13.50 -9.60
CA ALA A 16 -14.47 -14.77 -9.62
C ALA A 16 -14.29 -15.55 -10.94
N ARG A 17 -13.77 -14.91 -12.00
CA ARG A 17 -13.68 -15.49 -13.35
C ARG A 17 -12.28 -15.46 -13.96
N VAL A 18 -11.28 -14.89 -13.27
CA VAL A 18 -9.94 -14.65 -13.82
C VAL A 18 -8.87 -14.96 -12.77
N ALA A 19 -7.79 -15.62 -13.20
CA ALA A 19 -6.64 -15.91 -12.34
C ALA A 19 -6.01 -14.61 -11.81
N ILE A 20 -5.58 -14.61 -10.55
CA ILE A 20 -5.01 -13.44 -9.83
C ILE A 20 -3.84 -12.80 -10.61
N SER A 21 -3.01 -13.61 -11.27
CA SER A 21 -1.87 -13.15 -12.05
C SER A 21 -2.28 -12.31 -13.26
N VAL A 22 -3.32 -12.74 -13.99
CA VAL A 22 -3.83 -12.03 -15.18
C VAL A 22 -4.51 -10.73 -14.77
N TYR A 23 -5.27 -10.75 -13.68
CA TYR A 23 -5.89 -9.54 -13.13
C TYR A 23 -4.83 -8.51 -12.70
N SER A 24 -3.77 -8.95 -12.03
CA SER A 24 -2.68 -8.06 -11.60
C SER A 24 -1.93 -7.47 -12.79
N LEU A 25 -1.67 -8.27 -13.83
CA LEU A 25 -1.06 -7.79 -15.07
C LEU A 25 -1.90 -6.72 -15.77
N LEU A 26 -3.22 -6.92 -15.87
CA LEU A 26 -4.12 -5.95 -16.50
C LEU A 26 -4.23 -4.65 -15.71
N VAL A 27 -4.34 -4.72 -14.38
CA VAL A 27 -4.42 -3.54 -13.53
C VAL A 27 -3.11 -2.76 -13.58
N TYR A 28 -1.96 -3.41 -13.38
CA TYR A 28 -0.67 -2.75 -13.45
C TYR A 28 -0.37 -2.21 -14.86
N GLY A 29 -0.75 -2.95 -15.91
CA GLY A 29 -0.61 -2.50 -17.30
C GLY A 29 -1.47 -1.26 -17.60
N ALA A 30 -2.73 -1.25 -17.16
CA ALA A 30 -3.61 -0.09 -17.30
C ALA A 30 -3.09 1.12 -16.53
N SER A 31 -2.62 0.93 -15.29
CA SER A 31 -1.98 2.00 -14.51
C SER A 31 -0.72 2.54 -15.19
N ALA A 32 0.14 1.66 -15.72
CA ALA A 32 1.34 2.07 -16.45
C ALA A 32 1.00 2.90 -17.70
N LEU A 33 0.02 2.46 -18.49
CA LEU A 33 -0.42 3.19 -19.69
C LEU A 33 -1.01 4.56 -19.35
N LEU A 34 -1.85 4.65 -18.32
CA LEU A 34 -2.43 5.93 -17.89
C LEU A 34 -1.37 6.90 -17.36
N LEU A 35 -0.43 6.40 -16.55
CA LEU A 35 0.69 7.20 -16.05
C LEU A 35 1.61 7.66 -17.18
N LEU A 36 1.88 6.80 -18.16
CA LEU A 36 2.67 7.15 -19.34
C LEU A 36 1.97 8.24 -20.17
N ALA A 37 0.68 8.09 -20.44
CA ALA A 37 -0.11 9.08 -21.16
C ALA A 37 -0.15 10.42 -20.41
N GLY A 38 -0.30 10.39 -19.09
CA GLY A 38 -0.24 11.58 -18.23
C GLY A 38 1.13 12.27 -18.27
N ASN A 39 2.23 11.52 -18.20
CA ASN A 39 3.57 12.08 -18.26
C ASN A 39 3.89 12.71 -19.62
N LEU A 40 3.42 12.08 -20.71
CA LEU A 40 3.54 12.63 -22.06
C LEU A 40 2.72 13.91 -22.23
N ALA A 41 1.49 13.94 -21.71
CA ALA A 41 0.64 15.13 -21.74
C ALA A 41 1.21 16.30 -20.92
N ALA A 42 1.90 15.99 -19.81
CA ALA A 42 2.57 16.98 -18.96
C ALA A 42 3.99 17.37 -19.46
N ALA A 43 4.47 16.77 -20.55
CA ALA A 43 5.82 16.95 -21.09
C ALA A 43 6.95 16.70 -20.07
N ASN A 44 6.71 15.80 -19.10
CA ASN A 44 7.71 15.45 -18.10
C ASN A 44 8.81 14.58 -18.73
N PRO A 45 10.09 14.81 -18.38
CA PRO A 45 11.17 13.96 -18.85
C PRO A 45 10.97 12.53 -18.33
N LEU A 46 10.99 11.55 -19.25
CA LEU A 46 10.82 10.13 -18.92
C LEU A 46 12.14 9.47 -18.50
N PHE A 47 13.27 9.97 -19.01
CA PHE A 47 14.59 9.34 -18.85
C PHE A 47 15.65 10.27 -18.23
N SER A 48 15.33 11.54 -17.97
CA SER A 48 16.30 12.52 -17.43
C SER A 48 16.48 12.45 -15.91
N TYR A 49 16.03 11.37 -15.26
CA TYR A 49 16.19 11.18 -13.81
C TYR A 49 17.60 10.70 -13.48
N SER A 50 18.08 11.06 -12.29
CA SER A 50 19.39 10.62 -11.81
C SER A 50 19.40 9.10 -11.58
N SER A 51 20.58 8.47 -11.62
CA SER A 51 20.74 7.04 -11.31
C SER A 51 20.20 6.68 -9.92
N ALA A 52 20.23 7.64 -8.98
CA ALA A 52 19.67 7.49 -7.65
C ALA A 52 18.13 7.36 -7.66
N ASP A 53 17.42 8.12 -8.51
CA ASP A 53 15.96 8.07 -8.61
C ASP A 53 15.47 6.74 -9.17
N TRP A 54 16.20 6.20 -10.15
CA TRP A 54 15.94 4.85 -10.69
C TRP A 54 16.11 3.76 -9.62
N LEU A 55 17.10 3.89 -8.74
CA LEU A 55 17.30 3.02 -7.59
C LEU A 55 16.13 3.11 -6.60
N ILE A 56 15.63 4.32 -6.33
CA ILE A 56 14.46 4.53 -5.46
C ILE A 56 13.20 3.92 -6.08
N PHE A 57 12.96 4.09 -7.39
CA PHE A 57 11.85 3.46 -8.08
C PHE A 57 11.93 1.93 -8.04
N ALA A 58 13.11 1.37 -8.24
CA ALA A 58 13.33 -0.07 -8.11
C ALA A 58 13.08 -0.56 -6.67
N ALA A 59 13.54 0.19 -5.66
CA ALA A 59 13.31 -0.12 -4.26
C ALA A 59 11.82 -0.06 -3.89
N LEU A 60 11.07 0.93 -4.40
CA LEU A 60 9.61 1.03 -4.24
C LEU A 60 8.88 -0.14 -4.92
N ALA A 61 9.30 -0.55 -6.12
CA ALA A 61 8.71 -1.69 -6.79
C ALA A 61 8.98 -3.00 -6.02
N ALA A 62 10.19 -3.21 -5.54
CA ALA A 62 10.55 -4.45 -4.85
C ALA A 62 9.99 -4.53 -3.42
N VAL A 63 10.19 -3.49 -2.61
CA VAL A 63 9.96 -3.56 -1.16
C VAL A 63 8.47 -3.44 -0.81
N PRO A 64 7.82 -2.27 -0.91
CA PRO A 64 6.41 -2.17 -0.53
C PRO A 64 5.50 -2.93 -1.49
N THR A 65 5.82 -2.97 -2.79
CA THR A 65 4.93 -3.60 -3.76
C THR A 65 5.05 -5.13 -3.73
N ILE A 66 6.22 -5.72 -3.99
CA ILE A 66 6.34 -7.19 -4.01
C ILE A 66 6.39 -7.77 -2.60
N CYS A 67 7.28 -7.28 -1.73
CA CYS A 67 7.38 -7.83 -0.37
C CYS A 67 6.13 -7.53 0.45
N GLY A 68 5.62 -6.29 0.41
CA GLY A 68 4.41 -5.90 1.14
C GLY A 68 3.18 -6.71 0.74
N HIS A 69 2.86 -6.82 -0.55
CA HIS A 69 1.74 -7.65 -1.01
C HIS A 69 1.92 -9.13 -0.67
N THR A 70 3.14 -9.66 -0.78
CA THR A 70 3.43 -11.07 -0.44
C THR A 70 3.24 -11.32 1.05
N LEU A 71 3.73 -10.44 1.92
CA LEU A 71 3.59 -10.54 3.37
C LEU A 71 2.12 -10.45 3.82
N LEU A 72 1.33 -9.54 3.24
CA LEU A 72 -0.10 -9.43 3.53
C LEU A 72 -0.86 -10.69 3.07
N ASN A 73 -0.58 -11.18 1.86
CA ASN A 73 -1.19 -12.42 1.37
C ASN A 73 -0.77 -13.64 2.18
N TRP A 74 0.49 -13.70 2.64
CA TRP A 74 0.98 -14.75 3.52
C TRP A 74 0.29 -14.68 4.88
N SER A 75 0.10 -13.47 5.42
CA SER A 75 -0.62 -13.27 6.68
C SER A 75 -2.07 -13.76 6.60
N LEU A 76 -2.76 -13.56 5.47
CA LEU A 76 -4.12 -14.10 5.25
C LEU A 76 -4.19 -15.64 5.27
N LYS A 77 -3.07 -16.33 5.07
CA LYS A 77 -3.00 -17.80 5.15
C LYS A 77 -3.05 -18.29 6.60
N TYR A 78 -2.56 -17.50 7.57
CA TYR A 78 -2.43 -17.91 8.98
C TYR A 78 -3.31 -17.11 9.94
N LEU A 79 -3.80 -15.94 9.53
CA LEU A 79 -4.59 -15.03 10.34
C LEU A 79 -5.95 -14.77 9.68
N PRO A 80 -7.02 -14.60 10.47
CA PRO A 80 -8.32 -14.23 9.93
C PRO A 80 -8.25 -12.87 9.24
N ALA A 81 -9.00 -12.69 8.14
CA ALA A 81 -8.97 -11.48 7.32
C ALA A 81 -9.23 -10.19 8.11
N GLY A 82 -10.05 -10.25 9.18
CA GLY A 82 -10.26 -9.12 10.08
C GLY A 82 -8.99 -8.69 10.83
N ALA A 83 -8.18 -9.64 11.32
CA ALA A 83 -6.93 -9.33 12.00
C ALA A 83 -5.88 -8.75 11.04
N VAL A 84 -5.81 -9.26 9.81
CA VAL A 84 -4.92 -8.70 8.77
C VAL A 84 -5.36 -7.29 8.38
N SER A 85 -6.66 -7.06 8.20
CA SER A 85 -7.19 -5.73 7.85
C SER A 85 -6.95 -4.69 8.93
N VAL A 86 -7.08 -5.08 10.21
CA VAL A 86 -6.78 -4.17 11.33
C VAL A 86 -5.27 -3.95 11.46
N GLY A 87 -4.45 -4.99 11.24
CA GLY A 87 -2.99 -4.84 11.19
C GLY A 87 -2.49 -3.90 10.10
N ALA A 88 -3.15 -3.86 8.93
CA ALA A 88 -2.84 -2.94 7.85
C ALA A 88 -3.01 -1.46 8.23
N LEU A 89 -3.88 -1.14 9.21
CA LEU A 89 -3.97 0.22 9.77
C LEU A 89 -2.66 0.67 10.44
N GLY A 90 -1.75 -0.26 10.75
CA GLY A 90 -0.42 0.05 11.26
C GLY A 90 0.54 0.61 10.19
N GLU A 91 0.29 0.40 8.89
CA GLU A 91 1.17 0.90 7.81
C GLU A 91 1.39 2.42 7.86
N PRO A 92 0.36 3.28 8.02
CA PRO A 92 0.53 4.71 8.23
C PRO A 92 1.43 5.06 9.42
N VAL A 93 1.35 4.30 10.51
CA VAL A 93 2.14 4.56 11.73
C VAL A 93 3.60 4.23 11.48
N ILE A 94 3.89 3.07 10.87
CA ILE A 94 5.24 2.67 10.49
C ILE A 94 5.82 3.66 9.47
N ALA A 95 5.03 4.07 8.48
CA ALA A 95 5.43 5.08 7.49
C ALA A 95 5.77 6.42 8.14
N THR A 96 4.99 6.87 9.12
CA THR A 96 5.24 8.12 9.87
C THR A 96 6.54 8.02 10.68
N ILE A 97 6.82 6.87 11.29
CA ILE A 97 8.07 6.64 12.02
C ILE A 97 9.27 6.62 11.06
N LEU A 98 9.13 5.95 9.90
CA LEU A 98 10.18 5.88 8.88
C LEU A 98 10.41 7.22 8.16
N ALA A 99 9.42 8.10 8.10
CA ALA A 99 9.57 9.43 7.52
C ALA A 99 10.60 10.30 8.27
N VAL A 100 10.80 10.05 9.57
CA VAL A 100 11.77 10.79 10.39
C VAL A 100 13.21 10.57 9.90
N PRO A 101 13.75 9.33 9.81
CA PRO A 101 15.10 9.11 9.29
C PRO A 101 15.21 9.23 7.77
N LEU A 102 14.16 8.95 6.99
CA LEU A 102 14.26 8.97 5.51
C LEU A 102 14.04 10.36 4.90
N LEU A 103 13.05 11.12 5.41
CA LEU A 103 12.66 12.42 4.86
C LEU A 103 13.03 13.59 5.77
N HIS A 104 13.56 13.33 6.97
CA HIS A 104 13.79 14.35 8.01
C HIS A 104 12.52 15.12 8.40
N GLU A 105 11.33 14.53 8.16
CA GLU A 105 10.05 15.12 8.52
C GLU A 105 9.66 14.67 9.94
N ILE A 106 9.60 15.64 10.86
CA ILE A 106 9.20 15.37 12.24
C ILE A 106 7.67 15.37 12.32
N PRO A 107 7.04 14.25 12.73
CA PRO A 107 5.59 14.17 12.84
C PRO A 107 5.06 15.14 13.89
N GLY A 108 3.97 15.84 13.55
CA GLY A 108 3.31 16.76 14.46
C GLY A 108 2.59 16.03 15.61
N LEU A 109 2.25 16.78 16.66
CA LEU A 109 1.54 16.27 17.85
C LEU A 109 0.23 15.53 17.51
N VAL A 110 -0.52 16.02 16.52
CA VAL A 110 -1.78 15.40 16.06
C VAL A 110 -1.51 14.03 15.41
N GLN A 111 -0.41 13.92 14.67
CA GLN A 111 -0.01 12.70 13.96
C GLN A 111 0.47 11.63 14.94
N LEU A 112 1.21 12.05 15.97
CA LEU A 112 1.56 11.22 17.12
C LEU A 112 0.34 10.72 17.89
N ALA A 113 -0.61 11.61 18.21
CA ALA A 113 -1.85 11.24 18.89
C ALA A 113 -2.68 10.25 18.07
N GLY A 114 -2.81 10.49 16.76
CA GLY A 114 -3.45 9.56 15.82
C GLY A 114 -2.75 8.20 15.76
N GLY A 115 -1.42 8.18 15.72
CA GLY A 115 -0.62 6.94 15.73
C GLY A 115 -0.83 6.11 16.99
N ILE A 116 -0.85 6.74 18.17
CA ILE A 116 -1.13 6.07 19.44
C ILE A 116 -2.55 5.49 19.44
N LEU A 117 -3.54 6.24 18.95
CA LEU A 117 -4.93 5.80 18.89
C LEU A 117 -5.09 4.59 17.97
N VAL A 118 -4.43 4.60 16.81
CA VAL A 118 -4.41 3.46 15.87
C VAL A 118 -3.79 2.22 16.50
N ILE A 119 -2.60 2.32 17.10
CA ILE A 119 -1.96 1.20 17.79
C ILE A 119 -2.84 0.66 18.93
N GLY A 120 -3.44 1.57 19.72
CA GLY A 120 -4.37 1.20 20.78
C GLY A 120 -5.59 0.43 20.25
N GLY A 121 -6.19 0.90 19.15
CA GLY A 121 -7.32 0.24 18.48
C GLY A 121 -6.97 -1.15 17.97
N ILE A 122 -5.79 -1.31 17.35
CA ILE A 122 -5.28 -2.61 16.90
C ILE A 122 -5.13 -3.57 18.09
N GLY A 123 -4.48 -3.12 19.17
CA GLY A 123 -4.28 -3.94 20.37
C GLY A 123 -5.59 -4.39 21.03
N MET A 124 -6.58 -3.49 21.11
CA MET A 124 -7.92 -3.82 21.60
C MET A 124 -8.62 -4.86 20.74
N PHE A 125 -8.58 -4.72 19.41
CA PHE A 125 -9.21 -5.65 18.48
C PHE A 125 -8.59 -7.06 18.58
N LEU A 126 -7.26 -7.15 18.63
CA LEU A 126 -6.56 -8.42 18.78
C LEU A 126 -6.87 -9.11 20.11
N LYS A 127 -7.06 -8.33 21.19
CA LYS A 127 -7.47 -8.86 22.50
C LYS A 127 -8.93 -9.34 22.50
N ALA A 128 -9.82 -8.65 21.79
CA ALA A 128 -11.22 -9.03 21.68
C ALA A 128 -11.43 -10.30 20.84
N GLY A 129 -10.64 -10.51 19.78
CA GLY A 129 -10.71 -11.71 18.94
C GLY A 129 -10.10 -12.99 19.56
N ARG A 130 -9.50 -12.91 20.75
CA ARG A 130 -8.96 -14.06 21.51
C ARG A 130 -9.92 -14.64 22.55
N LYS A 131 -11.09 -14.03 22.74
CA LYS A 131 -12.18 -14.57 23.57
C LYS A 131 -13.15 -15.36 22.69
#